data_AF-A0A2S5JHV7-F1
#
_entry.id   AF-A0A2S5JHV7-F1
#
_cell.length_a   1.000
_cell.length_b   1.000
_cell.length_c   1.000
_cell.angle_alpha   90.00
_cell.angle_beta   90.00
_cell.angle_gamma   90.00
#
_symmetry.space_group_name_H-M   'P 1'
#
loop_
_entity.id
_entity.type
_entity.pdbx_description
1 polymer ?
#
loop_
_entity_poly.entity_id
_entity_poly.type
_entity_poly.pdbx_seq_one_letter_code
_entity_poly.pdbx_strand_id
1 'polypeptide(L)'
;MDIKRDELESAERRNFFKLVGAGGFTAAMVAGAAGMLWSDEAVAQTQQEEREREKAAEYTMTIATAYVLGASRSYPIMQLDLKENIQNATDGKVYVKLAPGGQLGAGGALAQAVQTGTIQCAQHSLSNFAPFASAVDLINLPYFCGSNQRFVNLVTSDAWKNEVHPKIEASGFKALFYVVIDPRVVAVRKGGPGPVILPSDLKGVKFRVPGSQMLQQYYRMVGANPTPVAWGETPSAIKQGVADALDPSVGALYVFGFKDILSHVTFTQAVPDSQVYSVNLEWFNALPADVQEAIMWAGEMTFHQNLAKVPSARTFAMAELRKAGVEFHSLTEEQLAVWKETGGYQRPEWDQFKVDLAGSMDAFARLEEAAGTQSKYYVHDA
;
A
#
# COMPACT_ATOMS: atom_id res chain seq x y z
N MET A 1 -12.42 11.34 41.49
CA MET A 1 -12.87 10.40 40.45
C MET A 1 -11.78 10.20 39.38
N ASP A 2 -10.73 11.04 39.36
CA ASP A 2 -9.64 10.98 38.38
C ASP A 2 -8.53 9.97 38.67
N ILE A 3 -8.22 9.66 39.94
CA ILE A 3 -7.11 8.74 40.29
C ILE A 3 -7.34 7.33 39.73
N LYS A 4 -8.56 6.80 39.81
CA LYS A 4 -8.90 5.47 39.27
C LYS A 4 -8.82 5.43 37.75
N ARG A 5 -9.08 6.55 37.07
CA ARG A 5 -9.04 6.64 35.61
C ARG A 5 -7.61 6.70 35.11
N ASP A 6 -6.75 7.46 35.77
CA ASP A 6 -5.31 7.49 35.48
C ASP A 6 -4.62 6.15 35.77
N GLU A 7 -5.04 5.44 36.82
CA GLU A 7 -4.55 4.09 37.13
C GLU A 7 -4.97 3.06 36.06
N LEU A 8 -6.20 3.14 35.58
CA LEU A 8 -6.72 2.30 34.48
C LEU A 8 -5.96 2.59 33.17
N GLU A 9 -5.84 3.85 32.76
CA GLU A 9 -5.07 4.25 31.57
C GLU A 9 -3.59 3.84 31.68
N SER A 10 -3.01 3.89 32.88
CA SER A 10 -1.63 3.47 33.17
C SER A 10 -1.45 1.94 33.10
N ALA A 11 -2.43 1.18 33.60
CA ALA A 11 -2.44 -0.28 33.51
C ALA A 11 -2.62 -0.76 32.06
N GLU A 12 -3.53 -0.12 31.32
CA GLU A 12 -3.75 -0.38 29.89
C GLU A 12 -2.49 -0.13 29.07
N ARG A 13 -1.79 1.00 29.31
CA ARG A 13 -0.50 1.29 28.65
C ARG A 13 0.58 0.28 29.02
N ARG A 14 0.70 -0.12 30.29
CA ARG A 14 1.68 -1.14 30.72
C ARG A 14 1.41 -2.50 30.09
N ASN A 15 0.15 -2.91 30.02
CA ASN A 15 -0.25 -4.17 29.40
C ASN A 15 -0.04 -4.12 27.89
N PHE A 16 -0.29 -2.99 27.24
CA PHE A 16 0.07 -2.74 25.84
C PHE A 16 1.58 -2.90 25.59
N PHE A 17 2.44 -2.28 26.40
CA PHE A 17 3.90 -2.40 26.23
C PHE A 17 4.43 -3.81 26.54
N LYS A 18 3.83 -4.54 27.50
CA LYS A 18 4.14 -5.97 27.72
C LYS A 18 3.74 -6.84 26.53
N LEU A 19 2.58 -6.58 25.91
CA LEU A 19 2.16 -7.25 24.67
C LEU A 19 3.21 -7.02 23.56
N VAL A 20 3.72 -5.79 23.42
CA VAL A 20 4.64 -5.39 22.33
C VAL A 20 6.02 -6.05 22.44
N GLY A 21 6.47 -6.39 23.64
CA GLY A 21 7.80 -6.96 23.86
C GLY A 21 7.93 -8.49 23.73
N ALA A 22 6.84 -9.25 23.71
CA ALA A 22 6.87 -10.71 23.95
C ALA A 22 6.73 -11.63 22.71
N GLY A 23 6.67 -11.08 21.49
CA GLY A 23 6.66 -11.86 20.25
C GLY A 23 5.27 -12.08 19.63
N GLY A 24 5.24 -12.03 18.30
CA GLY A 24 4.17 -12.55 17.42
C GLY A 24 2.74 -12.11 17.73
N PHE A 25 2.31 -10.96 17.21
CA PHE A 25 0.92 -10.50 17.33
C PHE A 25 0.01 -11.17 16.29
N THR A 26 -0.96 -11.99 16.72
CA THR A 26 -2.02 -12.62 15.89
C THR A 26 -3.35 -11.86 15.85
N ALA A 27 -4.26 -12.37 15.02
CA ALA A 27 -5.62 -11.89 14.75
C ALA A 27 -6.58 -11.74 15.95
N ALA A 28 -6.19 -12.13 17.16
CA ALA A 28 -6.93 -11.76 18.39
C ALA A 28 -7.08 -10.24 18.56
N MET A 29 -6.24 -9.43 17.89
CA MET A 29 -6.39 -7.97 17.84
C MET A 29 -7.64 -7.45 17.12
N VAL A 30 -8.33 -8.25 16.29
CA VAL A 30 -9.62 -7.83 15.69
C VAL A 30 -10.67 -7.59 16.79
N ALA A 31 -10.60 -8.30 17.92
CA ALA A 31 -11.47 -8.08 19.08
C ALA A 31 -10.89 -7.07 20.09
N GLY A 32 -9.56 -6.92 20.19
CA GLY A 32 -8.92 -5.91 21.04
C GLY A 32 -9.16 -4.46 20.61
N ALA A 33 -9.37 -4.22 19.30
CA ALA A 33 -9.69 -2.90 18.76
C ALA A 33 -11.09 -2.37 19.16
N ALA A 34 -11.92 -3.18 19.83
CA ALA A 34 -13.29 -2.83 20.25
C ALA A 34 -13.41 -2.34 21.72
N GLY A 35 -12.31 -2.18 22.45
CA GLY A 35 -12.32 -1.55 23.78
C GLY A 35 -12.88 -2.40 24.93
N MET A 36 -12.91 -3.73 24.80
CA MET A 36 -13.16 -4.62 25.94
C MET A 36 -11.84 -4.99 26.63
N LEU A 37 -11.80 -4.72 27.93
CA LEU A 37 -10.79 -5.15 28.90
C LEU A 37 -10.49 -6.66 28.75
N TRP A 38 -9.26 -7.01 28.42
CA TRP A 38 -8.81 -8.40 28.51
C TRP A 38 -8.36 -8.69 29.94
N SER A 39 -8.70 -9.87 30.47
CA SER A 39 -8.01 -10.39 31.65
C SER A 39 -6.59 -10.82 31.24
N ASP A 40 -5.65 -10.79 32.18
CA ASP A 40 -4.28 -11.26 31.96
C ASP A 40 -4.25 -12.72 31.44
N GLU A 41 -5.27 -13.51 31.78
CA GLU A 41 -5.46 -14.90 31.35
C GLU A 41 -5.72 -15.02 29.84
N ALA A 42 -6.60 -14.19 29.29
CA ALA A 42 -6.94 -14.25 27.87
C ALA A 42 -5.76 -13.80 26.97
N VAL A 43 -4.94 -12.87 27.46
CA VAL A 43 -3.66 -12.51 26.83
C VAL A 43 -2.68 -13.67 26.89
N ALA A 44 -2.53 -14.31 28.06
CA ALA A 44 -1.63 -15.44 28.24
C ALA A 44 -2.00 -16.64 27.35
N GLN A 45 -3.31 -16.92 27.20
CA GLN A 45 -3.82 -17.95 26.31
C GLN A 45 -3.46 -17.67 24.86
N THR A 46 -3.73 -16.46 24.37
CA THR A 46 -3.40 -16.07 22.97
C THR A 46 -1.90 -16.22 22.70
N GLN A 47 -1.06 -15.79 23.63
CA GLN A 47 0.40 -15.95 23.51
C GLN A 47 0.83 -17.42 23.53
N GLN A 48 0.13 -18.26 24.28
CA GLN A 48 0.39 -19.70 24.29
C GLN A 48 0.01 -20.33 22.95
N GLU A 49 -1.16 -20.00 22.41
CA GLU A 49 -1.61 -20.47 21.09
C GLU A 49 -0.60 -20.09 19.99
N GLU A 50 -0.04 -18.87 20.03
CA GLU A 50 1.01 -18.46 19.10
C GLU A 50 2.29 -19.26 19.23
N ARG A 51 2.77 -19.48 20.45
CA ARG A 51 3.98 -20.29 20.69
C ARG A 51 3.78 -21.73 20.23
N GLU A 52 2.58 -22.28 20.43
CA GLU A 52 2.23 -23.62 19.98
C GLU A 52 2.18 -23.70 18.45
N ARG A 53 1.57 -22.72 17.77
CA ARG A 53 1.57 -22.61 16.31
C ARG A 53 2.98 -22.46 15.74
N GLU A 54 3.80 -21.56 16.29
CA GLU A 54 5.19 -21.35 15.86
C GLU A 54 6.03 -22.62 16.04
N LYS A 55 5.86 -23.34 17.15
CA LYS A 55 6.57 -24.59 17.42
C LYS A 55 6.12 -25.75 16.52
N ALA A 56 4.85 -25.78 16.13
CA ALA A 56 4.29 -26.83 15.28
C ALA A 56 4.56 -26.61 13.78
N ALA A 57 4.85 -25.39 13.36
CA ALA A 57 5.07 -25.05 11.97
C ALA A 57 6.38 -25.63 11.41
N GLU A 58 6.34 -26.01 10.14
CA GLU A 58 7.50 -26.48 9.38
C GLU A 58 8.30 -25.30 8.80
N TYR A 59 7.60 -24.20 8.49
CA TYR A 59 8.18 -23.01 7.87
C TYR A 59 7.76 -21.75 8.62
N THR A 60 8.65 -20.76 8.69
CA THR A 60 8.32 -19.43 9.19
C THR A 60 8.40 -18.41 8.06
N MET A 61 7.34 -17.61 7.91
CA MET A 61 7.26 -16.51 6.96
C MET A 61 7.21 -15.18 7.71
N THR A 62 8.29 -14.41 7.66
CA THR A 62 8.26 -13.03 8.16
C THR A 62 7.57 -12.13 7.14
N ILE A 63 6.51 -11.44 7.55
CA ILE A 63 5.80 -10.43 6.74
C ILE A 63 6.02 -9.05 7.33
N ALA A 64 6.79 -8.21 6.64
CA ALA A 64 7.12 -6.86 7.08
C ALA A 64 6.29 -5.79 6.35
N THR A 65 5.83 -4.76 7.08
CA THR A 65 5.12 -3.63 6.47
C THR A 65 5.49 -2.31 7.16
N ALA A 66 5.35 -1.20 6.44
CA ALA A 66 5.52 0.14 7.02
C ALA A 66 4.33 0.57 7.91
N TYR A 67 3.20 -0.14 7.83
CA TYR A 67 1.95 0.24 8.47
C TYR A 67 1.84 -0.42 9.85
N VAL A 68 1.39 0.35 10.85
CA VAL A 68 1.08 -0.21 12.17
C VAL A 68 -0.13 -1.15 12.09
N LEU A 69 -0.22 -2.11 13.01
CA LEU A 69 -1.44 -2.92 13.15
C LEU A 69 -2.62 -2.04 13.56
N GLY A 70 -3.82 -2.39 13.10
CA GLY A 70 -5.03 -1.61 13.35
C GLY A 70 -5.24 -0.41 12.41
N ALA A 71 -4.30 -0.12 11.50
CA ALA A 71 -4.46 0.93 10.50
C ALA A 71 -5.60 0.64 9.48
N SER A 72 -6.09 -0.60 9.42
CA SER A 72 -7.13 -1.11 8.51
C SER A 72 -8.40 -0.24 8.46
N ARG A 73 -8.75 0.43 9.56
CA ARG A 73 -9.90 1.36 9.62
C ARG A 73 -9.73 2.62 8.77
N SER A 74 -8.50 3.02 8.48
CA SER A 74 -8.16 4.26 7.78
C SER A 74 -7.38 4.04 6.48
N TYR A 75 -6.84 2.85 6.30
CA TYR A 75 -6.13 2.43 5.11
C TYR A 75 -6.31 0.92 5.01
N PRO A 76 -6.82 0.35 3.91
CA PRO A 76 -7.31 -1.03 3.85
C PRO A 76 -6.19 -2.09 3.76
N ILE A 77 -5.18 -1.97 4.62
CA ILE A 77 -4.08 -2.93 4.78
C ILE A 77 -4.58 -4.21 5.44
N MET A 78 -3.97 -5.33 5.06
CA MET A 78 -4.49 -6.68 5.30
C MET A 78 -3.55 -7.59 6.10
N GLN A 79 -2.68 -7.04 6.95
CA GLN A 79 -1.63 -7.84 7.63
C GLN A 79 -2.19 -9.00 8.45
N LEU A 80 -3.22 -8.72 9.25
CA LEU A 80 -3.85 -9.73 10.11
C LEU A 80 -4.62 -10.76 9.29
N ASP A 81 -5.38 -10.31 8.29
CA ASP A 81 -6.15 -11.19 7.42
C ASP A 81 -5.23 -12.12 6.62
N LEU A 82 -4.13 -11.61 6.07
CA LEU A 82 -3.14 -12.42 5.34
C LEU A 82 -2.48 -13.46 6.24
N LYS A 83 -2.11 -13.07 7.46
CA LYS A 83 -1.53 -13.99 8.45
C LYS A 83 -2.46 -15.16 8.73
N GLU A 84 -3.73 -14.90 9.02
CA GLU A 84 -4.70 -15.98 9.29
C GLU A 84 -4.98 -16.83 8.05
N ASN A 85 -5.17 -16.21 6.89
CA ASN A 85 -5.45 -16.96 5.67
C ASN A 85 -4.29 -17.90 5.32
N ILE A 86 -3.03 -17.47 5.47
CA ILE A 86 -1.86 -18.34 5.21
C ILE A 86 -1.79 -19.47 6.23
N GLN A 87 -1.88 -19.17 7.53
CA GLN A 87 -1.77 -20.18 8.58
C GLN A 87 -2.89 -21.22 8.46
N ASN A 88 -4.11 -20.80 8.12
CA ASN A 88 -5.24 -21.71 7.95
C ASN A 88 -5.17 -22.51 6.65
N ALA A 89 -4.81 -21.87 5.52
CA ALA A 89 -4.74 -22.55 4.23
C ALA A 89 -3.60 -23.59 4.16
N THR A 90 -2.55 -23.38 4.96
CA THR A 90 -1.41 -24.30 5.05
C THR A 90 -1.56 -25.34 6.16
N ASP A 91 -2.74 -25.44 6.78
CA ASP A 91 -2.99 -26.31 7.94
C ASP A 91 -1.94 -26.15 9.07
N GLY A 92 -1.47 -24.93 9.28
CA GLY A 92 -0.45 -24.59 10.27
C GLY A 92 0.99 -24.90 9.85
N LYS A 93 1.25 -25.45 8.66
CA LYS A 93 2.62 -25.71 8.19
C LYS A 93 3.47 -24.44 8.07
N VAL A 94 2.84 -23.31 7.77
CA VAL A 94 3.51 -22.00 7.70
C VAL A 94 3.05 -21.13 8.87
N TYR A 95 3.97 -20.80 9.78
CA TYR A 95 3.75 -19.77 10.78
C TYR A 95 4.11 -18.39 10.22
N VAL A 96 3.20 -17.42 10.35
CA VAL A 96 3.45 -16.06 9.88
C VAL A 96 3.89 -15.18 11.03
N LYS A 97 5.08 -14.59 10.93
CA LYS A 97 5.59 -13.59 11.88
C LYS A 97 5.42 -12.19 11.32
N LEU A 98 4.55 -11.38 11.91
CA LEU A 98 4.34 -10.00 11.48
C LEU A 98 5.42 -9.07 12.03
N ALA A 99 5.98 -8.21 11.17
CA ALA A 99 6.87 -7.11 11.50
C ALA A 99 6.27 -5.77 11.02
N PRO A 100 5.23 -5.25 11.71
CA PRO A 100 4.49 -4.06 11.30
C PRO A 100 5.22 -2.76 11.67
N GLY A 101 4.69 -1.62 11.23
CA GLY A 101 5.09 -0.30 11.72
C GLY A 101 6.52 0.11 11.35
N GLY A 102 7.08 -0.47 10.28
CA GLY A 102 8.40 -0.13 9.80
C GLY A 102 9.56 -0.70 10.61
N GLN A 103 9.31 -1.71 11.47
CA GLN A 103 10.34 -2.38 12.28
C GLN A 103 11.55 -2.86 11.47
N LEU A 104 11.31 -3.29 10.22
CA LEU A 104 12.34 -3.81 9.32
C LEU A 104 12.55 -2.90 8.09
N GLY A 105 12.11 -1.64 8.17
CA GLY A 105 12.24 -0.65 7.10
C GLY A 105 10.91 -0.27 6.43
N ALA A 106 11.00 0.58 5.40
CA ALA A 106 9.86 1.06 4.62
C ALA A 106 10.23 1.30 3.15
N GLY A 107 9.24 1.20 2.25
CA GLY A 107 9.43 1.44 0.82
C GLY A 107 10.49 0.51 0.21
N GLY A 108 11.46 1.08 -0.50
CA GLY A 108 12.52 0.31 -1.16
C GLY A 108 13.38 -0.54 -0.23
N ALA A 109 13.57 -0.14 1.04
CA ALA A 109 14.31 -0.95 2.01
C ALA A 109 13.64 -2.32 2.27
N LEU A 110 12.30 -2.37 2.29
CA LEU A 110 11.56 -3.62 2.41
C LEU A 110 11.67 -4.48 1.15
N ALA A 111 11.57 -3.87 -0.04
CA ALA A 111 11.75 -4.58 -1.30
C ALA A 111 13.16 -5.20 -1.38
N GLN A 112 14.20 -4.45 -0.99
CA GLN A 112 15.56 -4.97 -0.93
C GLN A 112 15.69 -6.15 0.04
N ALA A 113 15.10 -6.06 1.23
CA ALA A 113 15.17 -7.12 2.24
C ALA A 113 14.47 -8.42 1.80
N VAL A 114 13.38 -8.32 1.02
CA VAL A 114 12.77 -9.48 0.37
C VAL A 114 13.67 -10.02 -0.73
N GLN A 115 14.22 -9.15 -1.59
CA GLN A 115 15.08 -9.58 -2.70
C GLN A 115 16.30 -10.38 -2.24
N THR A 116 16.94 -9.95 -1.15
CA THR A 116 18.11 -10.63 -0.58
C THR A 116 17.75 -11.84 0.29
N GLY A 117 16.46 -12.12 0.49
CA GLY A 117 15.98 -13.22 1.34
C GLY A 117 16.15 -12.97 2.85
N THR A 118 16.45 -11.73 3.27
CA THR A 118 16.53 -11.37 4.71
C THR A 118 15.17 -11.53 5.41
N ILE A 119 14.08 -11.22 4.68
CA ILE A 119 12.71 -11.50 5.08
C ILE A 119 11.99 -12.21 3.95
N GLN A 120 11.03 -13.08 4.29
CA GLN A 120 10.33 -13.88 3.30
C GLN A 120 9.35 -13.03 2.51
N CYS A 121 8.67 -12.08 3.15
CA CYS A 121 7.65 -11.27 2.49
C CYS A 121 7.59 -9.85 3.05
N ALA A 122 7.22 -8.91 2.18
CA ALA A 122 6.90 -7.57 2.60
C ALA A 122 5.77 -6.97 1.79
N GLN A 123 5.11 -5.99 2.40
CA GLN A 123 4.21 -5.08 1.72
C GLN A 123 4.92 -3.76 1.42
N HIS A 124 4.85 -3.32 0.16
CA HIS A 124 5.34 -2.02 -0.27
C HIS A 124 4.50 -1.47 -1.42
N SER A 125 4.59 -0.16 -1.70
CA SER A 125 3.86 0.45 -2.80
C SER A 125 4.49 0.09 -4.13
N LEU A 126 3.70 -0.07 -5.19
CA LEU A 126 4.25 -0.38 -6.51
C LEU A 126 5.24 0.70 -6.98
N SER A 127 4.98 1.97 -6.66
CA SER A 127 5.89 3.07 -6.99
C SER A 127 7.22 3.05 -6.21
N ASN A 128 7.29 2.40 -5.04
CA ASN A 128 8.56 2.18 -4.33
C ASN A 128 9.21 0.84 -4.74
N PHE A 129 8.43 -0.08 -5.32
CA PHE A 129 8.88 -1.37 -5.82
C PHE A 129 9.49 -1.30 -7.21
N ALA A 130 9.05 -0.34 -8.03
CA ALA A 130 9.49 -0.16 -9.41
C ALA A 130 11.02 -0.20 -9.62
N PRO A 131 11.88 0.37 -8.75
CA PRO A 131 13.33 0.23 -8.89
C PRO A 131 13.87 -1.20 -8.77
N PHE A 132 13.11 -2.11 -8.16
CA PHE A 132 13.47 -3.51 -7.93
C PHE A 132 12.81 -4.47 -8.92
N ALA A 133 11.60 -4.15 -9.39
CA ALA A 133 10.88 -4.89 -10.43
C ALA A 133 10.17 -3.91 -11.37
N SER A 134 10.89 -3.42 -12.38
CA SER A 134 10.48 -2.26 -13.20
C SER A 134 9.14 -2.41 -13.89
N ALA A 135 8.76 -3.62 -14.31
CA ALA A 135 7.52 -3.86 -15.04
C ALA A 135 6.25 -3.43 -14.26
N VAL A 136 6.29 -3.43 -12.93
CA VAL A 136 5.15 -2.96 -12.11
C VAL A 136 4.91 -1.46 -12.23
N ASP A 137 5.91 -0.69 -12.70
CA ASP A 137 5.77 0.75 -12.85
C ASP A 137 4.70 1.09 -13.88
N LEU A 138 4.32 0.18 -14.80
CA LEU A 138 3.19 0.33 -15.72
C LEU A 138 1.89 0.79 -15.04
N ILE A 139 1.66 0.41 -13.77
CA ILE A 139 0.49 0.88 -13.00
C ILE A 139 0.53 2.39 -12.73
N ASN A 140 1.73 2.98 -12.69
CA ASN A 140 1.93 4.42 -12.51
C ASN A 140 1.79 5.20 -13.83
N LEU A 141 1.41 4.57 -14.96
CA LEU A 141 1.06 5.30 -16.18
C LEU A 141 -0.15 6.22 -15.88
N PRO A 142 -0.02 7.55 -16.07
CA PRO A 142 -1.07 8.47 -15.66
C PRO A 142 -2.37 8.23 -16.41
N TYR A 143 -3.46 8.04 -15.68
CA TYR A 143 -4.82 7.77 -16.13
C TYR A 143 -5.03 6.41 -16.80
N PHE A 144 -4.04 5.50 -16.73
CA PHE A 144 -4.18 4.13 -17.23
C PHE A 144 -5.13 3.30 -16.36
N CYS A 145 -4.87 3.28 -15.05
CA CYS A 145 -5.67 2.61 -14.03
C CYS A 145 -6.21 3.60 -12.98
N GLY A 146 -6.57 4.83 -13.38
CA GLY A 146 -6.96 5.87 -12.43
C GLY A 146 -8.14 5.54 -11.50
N SER A 147 -9.02 4.59 -11.86
CA SER A 147 -10.09 4.09 -10.99
C SER A 147 -9.76 2.73 -10.38
N ASN A 148 -10.30 2.40 -9.20
CA ASN A 148 -9.96 1.14 -8.53
C ASN A 148 -10.44 -0.06 -9.35
N GLN A 149 -11.62 0.02 -9.99
CA GLN A 149 -12.10 -1.11 -10.78
C GLN A 149 -11.19 -1.42 -11.99
N ARG A 150 -10.63 -0.41 -12.66
CA ARG A 150 -9.65 -0.64 -13.75
C ARG A 150 -8.36 -1.27 -13.25
N PHE A 151 -7.89 -0.84 -12.07
CA PHE A 151 -6.73 -1.46 -11.42
C PHE A 151 -7.00 -2.93 -11.08
N VAL A 152 -8.14 -3.24 -10.46
CA VAL A 152 -8.58 -4.61 -10.14
C VAL A 152 -8.67 -5.48 -11.39
N ASN A 153 -9.30 -4.98 -12.45
CA ASN A 153 -9.42 -5.68 -13.72
C ASN A 153 -8.05 -6.06 -14.29
N LEU A 154 -7.13 -5.10 -14.34
CA LEU A 154 -5.79 -5.32 -14.86
C LEU A 154 -5.03 -6.36 -14.04
N VAL A 155 -4.85 -6.14 -12.73
CA VAL A 155 -3.94 -6.98 -11.92
C VAL A 155 -4.44 -8.41 -11.69
N THR A 156 -5.72 -8.67 -11.96
CA THR A 156 -6.33 -10.00 -11.88
C THR A 156 -6.44 -10.70 -13.25
N SER A 157 -6.16 -9.98 -14.33
CA SER A 157 -6.23 -10.49 -15.70
C SER A 157 -5.11 -11.48 -16.02
N ASP A 158 -5.35 -12.33 -17.00
CA ASP A 158 -4.31 -13.21 -17.53
C ASP A 158 -3.24 -12.44 -18.30
N ALA A 159 -3.57 -11.29 -18.90
CA ALA A 159 -2.57 -10.41 -19.52
C ALA A 159 -1.52 -9.94 -18.49
N TRP A 160 -1.95 -9.47 -17.32
CA TRP A 160 -1.01 -9.06 -16.27
C TRP A 160 -0.18 -10.24 -15.74
N LYS A 161 -0.83 -11.40 -15.52
CA LYS A 161 -0.13 -12.62 -15.09
C LYS A 161 0.89 -13.11 -16.12
N ASN A 162 0.62 -12.98 -17.41
CA ASN A 162 1.51 -13.50 -18.45
C ASN A 162 2.61 -12.51 -18.85
N GLU A 163 2.33 -11.19 -18.79
CA GLU A 163 3.25 -10.16 -19.29
C GLU A 163 4.10 -9.51 -18.18
N VAL A 164 3.59 -9.48 -16.94
CA VAL A 164 4.21 -8.74 -15.83
C VAL A 164 4.75 -9.65 -14.73
N HIS A 165 4.00 -10.66 -14.29
CA HIS A 165 4.49 -11.55 -13.22
C HIS A 165 5.83 -12.24 -13.54
N PRO A 166 6.10 -12.75 -14.77
CA PRO A 166 7.39 -13.34 -15.09
C PRO A 166 8.56 -12.35 -14.97
N LYS A 167 8.31 -11.05 -15.19
CA LYS A 167 9.33 -9.99 -15.03
C LYS A 167 9.57 -9.66 -13.55
N ILE A 168 8.53 -9.76 -12.72
CA ILE A 168 8.65 -9.69 -11.25
C ILE A 168 9.46 -10.89 -10.74
N GLU A 169 9.16 -12.10 -11.24
CA GLU A 169 9.87 -13.34 -10.89
C GLU A 169 11.34 -13.30 -11.32
N ALA A 170 11.63 -12.83 -12.54
CA ALA A 170 13.00 -12.60 -13.00
C ALA A 170 13.79 -11.62 -12.12
N SER A 171 13.09 -10.78 -11.35
CA SER A 171 13.70 -9.83 -10.40
C SER A 171 13.87 -10.42 -8.98
N GLY A 172 13.54 -11.70 -8.77
CA GLY A 172 13.69 -12.40 -7.50
C GLY A 172 12.46 -12.39 -6.59
N PHE A 173 11.29 -12.02 -7.11
CA PHE A 173 10.07 -11.87 -6.31
C PHE A 173 8.91 -12.73 -6.83
N LYS A 174 8.10 -13.26 -5.92
CA LYS A 174 6.76 -13.76 -6.21
C LYS A 174 5.73 -12.70 -5.79
N ALA A 175 4.90 -12.22 -6.70
CA ALA A 175 3.76 -11.38 -6.33
C ALA A 175 2.62 -12.27 -5.76
N LEU A 176 2.19 -12.04 -4.52
CA LEU A 176 1.06 -12.75 -3.93
C LEU A 176 -0.27 -12.15 -4.39
N PHE A 177 -0.46 -10.86 -4.11
CA PHE A 177 -1.64 -10.10 -4.50
C PHE A 177 -1.35 -8.60 -4.40
N TYR A 178 -2.22 -7.82 -5.03
CA TYR A 178 -2.14 -6.37 -5.07
C TYR A 178 -3.22 -5.76 -4.17
N VAL A 179 -2.85 -4.81 -3.32
CA VAL A 179 -3.79 -4.15 -2.41
C VAL A 179 -4.42 -2.97 -3.13
N VAL A 180 -5.75 -2.95 -3.17
CA VAL A 180 -6.54 -1.80 -3.60
C VAL A 180 -6.72 -0.86 -2.43
N ILE A 181 -6.47 0.43 -2.67
CA ILE A 181 -6.71 1.49 -1.69
C ILE A 181 -7.61 2.52 -2.32
N ASP A 182 -7.01 3.47 -3.04
CA ASP A 182 -7.65 4.54 -3.76
C ASP A 182 -6.62 5.19 -4.68
N PRO A 183 -7.07 6.00 -5.63
CA PRO A 183 -6.17 6.79 -6.44
C PRO A 183 -5.33 7.76 -5.59
N ARG A 184 -4.14 8.02 -6.10
CA ARG A 184 -3.25 9.08 -5.64
C ARG A 184 -3.91 10.45 -5.81
N VAL A 185 -3.67 11.32 -4.85
CA VAL A 185 -4.14 12.73 -4.84
C VAL A 185 -2.95 13.66 -5.04
N VAL A 186 -3.17 14.97 -5.12
CA VAL A 186 -2.12 15.96 -4.89
C VAL A 186 -2.36 16.61 -3.53
N ALA A 187 -1.43 16.44 -2.60
CA ALA A 187 -1.51 17.01 -1.26
C ALA A 187 -0.45 18.10 -1.07
N VAL A 188 -0.83 19.21 -0.45
CA VAL A 188 0.01 20.39 -0.27
C VAL A 188 0.17 20.70 1.23
N ARG A 189 1.40 20.99 1.64
CA ARG A 189 1.70 21.34 3.04
C ARG A 189 1.16 22.72 3.43
N LYS A 190 0.92 22.91 4.72
CA LYS A 190 0.67 24.24 5.32
C LYS A 190 1.83 25.18 4.99
N GLY A 191 1.51 26.37 4.48
CA GLY A 191 2.51 27.34 4.01
C GLY A 191 3.17 26.98 2.67
N GLY A 192 2.60 26.03 1.93
CA GLY A 192 2.95 25.72 0.53
C GLY A 192 2.18 26.60 -0.47
N PRO A 193 2.13 26.20 -1.76
CA PRO A 193 1.56 26.99 -2.87
C PRO A 193 0.04 27.21 -2.83
N GLY A 194 -0.69 26.62 -1.87
CA GLY A 194 -2.16 26.66 -1.83
C GLY A 194 -2.81 25.48 -2.56
N PRO A 195 -4.10 25.56 -2.92
CA PRO A 195 -4.78 24.48 -3.64
C PRO A 195 -4.23 24.32 -5.05
N VAL A 196 -4.14 23.07 -5.52
CA VAL A 196 -3.71 22.72 -6.88
C VAL A 196 -4.93 22.26 -7.65
N ILE A 197 -5.41 23.03 -8.62
CA ILE A 197 -6.62 22.72 -9.40
C ILE A 197 -6.26 22.36 -10.85
N LEU A 198 -5.31 23.07 -11.44
CA LEU A 198 -4.79 22.82 -12.78
C LEU A 198 -3.30 22.45 -12.72
N PRO A 199 -2.76 21.76 -13.75
CA PRO A 199 -1.33 21.49 -13.85
C PRO A 199 -0.46 22.76 -13.69
N SER A 200 -0.92 23.91 -14.18
CA SER A 200 -0.21 25.19 -14.05
C SER A 200 0.08 25.59 -12.60
N ASP A 201 -0.72 25.14 -11.64
CA ASP A 201 -0.54 25.44 -10.21
C ASP A 201 0.66 24.69 -9.61
N LEU A 202 1.17 23.67 -10.30
CA LEU A 202 2.38 22.95 -9.92
C LEU A 202 3.67 23.62 -10.42
N LYS A 203 3.60 24.71 -11.19
CA LYS A 203 4.79 25.34 -11.77
C LYS A 203 5.82 25.71 -10.69
N GLY A 204 6.97 25.02 -10.73
CA GLY A 204 8.07 25.26 -9.79
C GLY A 204 7.89 24.66 -8.40
N VAL A 205 6.78 23.96 -8.13
CA VAL A 205 6.49 23.31 -6.85
C VAL A 205 7.48 22.17 -6.61
N LYS A 206 8.16 22.18 -5.46
CA LYS A 206 9.02 21.06 -5.02
C LYS A 206 8.13 19.88 -4.67
N PHE A 207 8.10 18.88 -5.53
CA PHE A 207 7.15 17.78 -5.44
C PHE A 207 7.86 16.51 -4.99
N ARG A 208 7.50 15.97 -3.84
CA ARG A 208 8.04 14.68 -3.41
C ARG A 208 7.39 13.57 -4.22
N VAL A 209 8.22 12.69 -4.77
CA VAL A 209 7.79 11.45 -5.43
C VAL A 209 8.50 10.23 -4.81
N PRO A 210 7.94 9.01 -4.91
CA PRO A 210 8.68 7.78 -4.62
C PRO A 210 9.68 7.46 -5.75
N GLY A 211 10.38 6.32 -5.66
CA GLY A 211 11.42 5.94 -6.63
C GLY A 211 10.95 5.60 -8.05
N SER A 212 9.66 5.70 -8.35
CA SER A 212 9.08 5.47 -9.68
C SER A 212 9.62 6.49 -10.69
N GLN A 213 10.10 6.00 -11.83
CA GLN A 213 10.52 6.86 -12.94
C GLN A 213 9.30 7.45 -13.64
N MET A 214 8.20 6.70 -13.70
CA MET A 214 6.95 7.15 -14.29
C MET A 214 6.37 8.36 -13.54
N LEU A 215 6.34 8.33 -12.21
CA LEU A 215 5.85 9.47 -11.42
C LEU A 215 6.77 10.69 -11.51
N GLN A 216 8.09 10.48 -11.57
CA GLN A 216 9.03 11.57 -11.83
C GLN A 216 8.77 12.24 -13.18
N GLN A 217 8.57 11.44 -14.23
CA GLN A 217 8.25 11.97 -15.56
C GLN A 217 6.91 12.71 -15.56
N TYR A 218 5.87 12.10 -14.98
CA TYR A 218 4.53 12.67 -14.94
C TYR A 218 4.51 14.03 -14.24
N TYR A 219 5.07 14.12 -13.03
CA TYR A 219 5.07 15.38 -12.27
C TYR A 219 5.91 16.47 -12.95
N ARG A 220 6.94 16.10 -13.71
CA ARG A 220 7.68 17.06 -14.56
C ARG A 220 6.82 17.56 -15.73
N MET A 221 6.07 16.67 -16.39
CA MET A 221 5.17 17.03 -17.49
C MET A 221 4.05 17.98 -17.04
N VAL A 222 3.52 17.78 -15.83
CA VAL A 222 2.53 18.69 -15.24
C VAL A 222 3.16 19.91 -14.55
N GLY A 223 4.44 20.21 -14.79
CA GLY A 223 5.09 21.47 -14.41
C GLY A 223 5.75 21.52 -13.03
N ALA A 224 5.70 20.44 -12.25
CA ALA A 224 6.34 20.35 -10.94
C ALA A 224 7.85 20.09 -11.05
N ASN A 225 8.54 20.25 -9.92
CA ASN A 225 9.94 19.85 -9.73
C ASN A 225 10.00 18.60 -8.85
N PRO A 226 9.88 17.39 -9.43
CA PRO A 226 9.84 16.16 -8.67
C PRO A 226 11.20 15.81 -8.08
N THR A 227 11.23 15.47 -6.79
CA THR A 227 12.41 14.98 -6.07
C THR A 227 12.08 13.64 -5.40
N PRO A 228 12.81 12.56 -5.70
CA PRO A 228 12.66 11.29 -5.01
C PRO A 228 13.02 11.43 -3.53
N VAL A 229 12.11 11.01 -2.64
CA VAL A 229 12.38 10.94 -1.19
C VAL A 229 11.83 9.62 -0.67
N ALA A 230 12.64 8.92 0.13
CA ALA A 230 12.23 7.65 0.73
C ALA A 230 10.98 7.84 1.61
N TRP A 231 10.10 6.84 1.63
CA TRP A 231 8.83 6.97 2.35
C TRP A 231 9.01 7.28 3.84
N GLY A 232 9.98 6.64 4.50
CA GLY A 232 10.28 6.89 5.92
C GLY A 232 10.75 8.32 6.22
N GLU A 233 11.31 9.03 5.24
CA GLU A 233 11.83 10.40 5.40
C GLU A 233 10.80 11.46 4.99
N THR A 234 9.73 11.05 4.29
CA THR A 234 8.76 11.94 3.66
C THR A 234 8.04 12.86 4.66
N PRO A 235 7.56 12.39 5.83
CA PRO A 235 6.92 13.28 6.80
C PRO A 235 7.84 14.43 7.25
N SER A 236 9.12 14.14 7.47
CA SER A 236 10.11 15.14 7.85
C SER A 236 10.39 16.11 6.69
N ALA A 237 10.59 15.60 5.47
CA ALA A 237 10.84 16.41 4.29
C ALA A 237 9.71 17.41 4.00
N ILE A 238 8.45 16.97 4.13
CA ILE A 238 7.28 17.84 3.94
C ILE A 238 7.16 18.85 5.09
N LYS A 239 7.35 18.42 6.34
CA LYS A 239 7.29 19.31 7.51
C LYS A 239 8.35 20.42 7.47
N GLN A 240 9.55 20.10 6.97
CA GLN A 240 10.68 21.03 6.86
C GLN A 240 10.62 21.90 5.59
N GLY A 241 9.67 21.66 4.68
CA GLY A 241 9.56 22.38 3.42
C GLY A 241 10.68 22.03 2.41
N VAL A 242 11.34 20.87 2.57
CA VAL A 242 12.21 20.30 1.54
C VAL A 242 11.39 19.97 0.29
N ALA A 243 10.16 19.48 0.48
CA ALA A 243 9.13 19.40 -0.54
C ALA A 243 7.86 20.11 -0.05
N ASP A 244 7.11 20.69 -0.98
CA ASP A 244 5.87 21.43 -0.71
C ASP A 244 4.61 20.60 -0.99
N ALA A 245 4.73 19.59 -1.84
CA ALA A 245 3.63 18.70 -2.22
C ALA A 245 4.07 17.23 -2.34
N LEU A 246 3.11 16.32 -2.29
CA LEU A 246 3.27 14.88 -2.45
C LEU A 246 1.96 14.23 -2.95
N ASP A 247 1.99 12.94 -3.31
CA ASP A 247 0.87 12.29 -4.00
C ASP A 247 0.31 10.93 -3.50
N PRO A 248 0.42 10.50 -2.24
CA PRO A 248 -0.16 9.23 -1.81
C PRO A 248 -1.70 9.34 -1.65
N SER A 249 -2.40 8.23 -1.41
CA SER A 249 -3.84 8.26 -1.11
C SER A 249 -4.16 8.99 0.21
N VAL A 250 -5.41 9.43 0.37
CA VAL A 250 -5.89 10.06 1.62
C VAL A 250 -5.69 9.17 2.86
N GLY A 251 -5.83 7.84 2.71
CA GLY A 251 -5.58 6.90 3.78
C GLY A 251 -4.12 6.90 4.23
N ALA A 252 -3.17 6.91 3.28
CA ALA A 252 -1.75 6.97 3.59
C ALA A 252 -1.37 8.31 4.24
N LEU A 253 -1.94 9.43 3.78
CA LEU A 253 -1.74 10.74 4.40
C LEU A 253 -2.18 10.75 5.86
N TYR A 254 -3.34 10.16 6.18
CA TYR A 254 -3.80 10.06 7.56
C TYR A 254 -2.90 9.17 8.42
N VAL A 255 -2.63 7.93 7.96
CA VAL A 255 -1.88 6.93 8.74
C VAL A 255 -0.49 7.41 9.11
N PHE A 256 0.20 8.11 8.20
CA PHE A 256 1.56 8.59 8.42
C PHE A 256 1.63 10.01 9.02
N GLY A 257 0.53 10.50 9.59
CA GLY A 257 0.53 11.70 10.43
C GLY A 257 0.61 13.02 9.66
N PHE A 258 0.22 13.05 8.38
CA PHE A 258 0.25 14.28 7.59
C PHE A 258 -0.88 15.26 7.94
N LYS A 259 -1.86 14.85 8.75
CA LYS A 259 -3.03 15.66 9.12
C LYS A 259 -2.67 17.04 9.70
N ASP A 260 -1.58 17.12 10.46
CA ASP A 260 -1.15 18.38 11.09
C ASP A 260 -0.21 19.19 10.18
N ILE A 261 0.23 18.60 9.06
CA ILE A 261 1.25 19.13 8.15
C ILE A 261 0.61 19.67 6.86
N LEU A 262 -0.55 19.14 6.43
CA LEU A 262 -1.21 19.49 5.18
C LEU A 262 -2.27 20.58 5.34
N SER A 263 -2.50 21.34 4.26
CA SER A 263 -3.59 22.31 4.15
C SER A 263 -4.60 21.93 3.06
N HIS A 264 -4.16 21.44 1.91
CA HIS A 264 -5.05 21.09 0.80
C HIS A 264 -4.76 19.70 0.24
N VAL A 265 -5.82 19.03 -0.22
CA VAL A 265 -5.78 17.78 -0.97
C VAL A 265 -6.69 17.90 -2.18
N THR A 266 -6.15 17.64 -3.38
CA THR A 266 -6.90 17.64 -4.64
C THR A 266 -6.97 16.23 -5.22
N PHE A 267 -8.18 15.76 -5.55
CA PHE A 267 -8.41 14.47 -6.18
C PHE A 267 -8.14 14.50 -7.68
N THR A 268 -6.86 14.42 -8.07
CA THR A 268 -6.44 14.35 -9.48
C THR A 268 -6.57 12.97 -10.09
N GLN A 269 -6.61 11.91 -9.26
CA GLN A 269 -6.80 10.50 -9.65
C GLN A 269 -5.84 10.04 -10.75
N ALA A 270 -4.60 10.56 -10.73
CA ALA A 270 -3.63 10.33 -11.79
C ALA A 270 -3.23 8.86 -11.89
N VAL A 271 -3.00 8.18 -10.76
CA VAL A 271 -2.64 6.75 -10.74
C VAL A 271 -3.20 6.09 -9.46
N PRO A 272 -3.29 4.75 -9.38
CA PRO A 272 -3.57 4.05 -8.12
C PRO A 272 -2.49 4.30 -7.06
N ASP A 273 -2.89 4.43 -5.79
CA ASP A 273 -1.96 4.24 -4.67
C ASP A 273 -1.77 2.76 -4.34
N SER A 274 -1.44 1.98 -5.37
CA SER A 274 -1.39 0.53 -5.33
C SER A 274 -0.24 -0.01 -4.48
N GLN A 275 -0.48 -1.13 -3.80
CA GLN A 275 0.55 -1.88 -3.07
C GLN A 275 0.59 -3.32 -3.55
N VAL A 276 1.67 -4.02 -3.22
CA VAL A 276 1.82 -5.46 -3.43
C VAL A 276 2.38 -6.11 -2.17
N TYR A 277 1.93 -7.33 -1.89
CA TYR A 277 2.67 -8.25 -1.05
C TYR A 277 3.53 -9.12 -1.94
N SER A 278 4.86 -8.97 -1.83
CA SER A 278 5.83 -9.76 -2.59
C SER A 278 6.56 -10.73 -1.65
N VAL A 279 6.84 -11.94 -2.12
CA VAL A 279 7.66 -12.94 -1.43
C VAL A 279 9.00 -13.08 -2.12
N ASN A 280 10.04 -13.44 -1.40
CA ASN A 280 11.30 -13.89 -1.98
C ASN A 280 11.04 -15.15 -2.83
N LEU A 281 11.42 -15.10 -4.11
CA LEU A 281 11.09 -16.16 -5.05
C LEU A 281 11.81 -17.48 -4.73
N GLU A 282 13.07 -17.42 -4.31
CA GLU A 282 13.85 -18.62 -3.98
C GLU A 282 13.24 -19.36 -2.79
N TRP A 283 12.89 -18.63 -1.73
CA TRP A 283 12.19 -19.19 -0.57
C TRP A 283 10.83 -19.80 -0.97
N PHE A 284 10.05 -19.09 -1.79
CA PHE A 284 8.74 -19.58 -2.24
C PHE A 284 8.88 -20.88 -3.04
N ASN A 285 9.83 -20.94 -3.96
CA ASN A 285 10.05 -22.12 -4.81
C ASN A 285 10.63 -23.32 -4.05
N ALA A 286 11.27 -23.10 -2.89
CA ALA A 286 11.77 -24.16 -2.03
C ALA A 286 10.66 -24.87 -1.22
N LEU A 287 9.47 -24.27 -1.13
CA LEU A 287 8.34 -24.87 -0.43
C LEU A 287 7.73 -26.05 -1.21
N PRO A 288 7.12 -27.03 -0.54
CA PRO A 288 6.28 -28.04 -1.21
C PRO A 288 5.16 -27.41 -2.03
N ALA A 289 4.76 -28.06 -3.13
CA ALA A 289 3.76 -27.52 -4.05
C ALA A 289 2.40 -27.24 -3.38
N ASP A 290 1.96 -28.10 -2.46
CA ASP A 290 0.73 -27.91 -1.69
C ASP A 290 0.79 -26.65 -0.80
N VAL A 291 1.96 -26.37 -0.22
CA VAL A 291 2.18 -25.16 0.58
C VAL A 291 2.22 -23.91 -0.31
N GLN A 292 2.85 -23.98 -1.48
CA GLN A 292 2.85 -22.88 -2.45
C GLN A 292 1.43 -22.53 -2.91
N GLU A 293 0.63 -23.53 -3.29
CA GLU A 293 -0.76 -23.37 -3.69
C GLU A 293 -1.61 -22.76 -2.56
N ALA A 294 -1.45 -23.26 -1.34
CA ALA A 294 -2.13 -22.72 -0.16
C ALA A 294 -1.80 -21.24 0.12
N ILE A 295 -0.53 -20.84 -0.01
CA ILE A 295 -0.12 -19.43 0.15
C ILE A 295 -0.74 -18.54 -0.94
N MET A 296 -0.75 -19.00 -2.20
CA MET A 296 -1.35 -18.26 -3.31
C MET A 296 -2.87 -18.10 -3.12
N TRP A 297 -3.55 -19.18 -2.68
CA TRP A 297 -4.97 -19.13 -2.35
C TRP A 297 -5.26 -18.16 -1.19
N ALA A 298 -4.42 -18.17 -0.15
CA ALA A 298 -4.54 -17.23 0.95
C ALA A 298 -4.42 -15.77 0.48
N GLY A 299 -3.50 -15.49 -0.45
CA GLY A 299 -3.37 -14.19 -1.09
C GLY A 299 -4.62 -13.77 -1.87
N GLU A 300 -5.22 -14.67 -2.64
CA GLU A 300 -6.48 -14.42 -3.36
C GLU A 300 -7.65 -14.11 -2.40
N MET A 301 -7.78 -14.88 -1.32
CA MET A 301 -8.80 -14.65 -0.30
C MET A 301 -8.59 -13.31 0.41
N THR A 302 -7.35 -12.96 0.73
CA THR A 302 -7.02 -11.66 1.32
C THR A 302 -7.34 -10.51 0.36
N PHE A 303 -7.10 -10.69 -0.94
CA PHE A 303 -7.48 -9.71 -1.94
C PHE A 303 -8.99 -9.49 -1.98
N HIS A 304 -9.82 -10.55 -1.94
CA HIS A 304 -11.28 -10.41 -1.82
C HIS A 304 -11.69 -9.57 -0.61
N GLN A 305 -11.09 -9.85 0.55
CA GLN A 305 -11.38 -9.14 1.79
C GLN A 305 -10.95 -7.66 1.72
N ASN A 306 -9.88 -7.34 0.99
CA ASN A 306 -9.41 -5.96 0.82
C ASN A 306 -10.45 -5.09 0.10
N LEU A 307 -11.11 -5.60 -0.95
CA LEU A 307 -12.06 -4.82 -1.75
C LEU A 307 -13.23 -4.29 -0.90
N ALA A 308 -13.67 -5.06 0.09
CA ALA A 308 -14.74 -4.66 1.01
C ALA A 308 -14.34 -3.55 2.00
N LYS A 309 -13.03 -3.37 2.27
CA LYS A 309 -12.52 -2.39 3.25
C LYS A 309 -12.24 -1.02 2.61
N VAL A 310 -12.12 -0.94 1.29
CA VAL A 310 -11.75 0.28 0.56
C VAL A 310 -12.68 1.47 0.89
N PRO A 311 -14.03 1.37 0.73
CA PRO A 311 -14.90 2.54 0.91
C PRO A 311 -14.93 3.07 2.35
N SER A 312 -14.90 2.17 3.34
CA SER A 312 -14.96 2.54 4.76
C SER A 312 -13.65 3.17 5.22
N ALA A 313 -12.50 2.63 4.78
CA ALA A 313 -11.18 3.21 5.05
C ALA A 313 -11.04 4.63 4.48
N ARG A 314 -11.45 4.83 3.23
CA ARG A 314 -11.51 6.14 2.55
C ARG A 314 -12.30 7.16 3.36
N THR A 315 -13.54 6.78 3.70
CA THR A 315 -14.48 7.67 4.39
C THR A 315 -13.94 8.10 5.76
N PHE A 316 -13.37 7.16 6.52
CA PHE A 316 -12.80 7.46 7.82
C PHE A 316 -11.58 8.39 7.71
N ALA A 317 -10.62 8.09 6.84
CA ALA A 317 -9.42 8.92 6.65
C ALA A 317 -9.77 10.35 6.22
N MET A 318 -10.72 10.51 5.28
CA MET A 318 -11.17 11.84 4.85
C MET A 318 -11.85 12.61 5.99
N ALA A 319 -12.70 11.96 6.79
CA ALA A 319 -13.36 12.61 7.92
C ALA A 319 -12.34 13.14 8.95
N GLU A 320 -11.33 12.34 9.27
CA GLU A 320 -10.29 12.71 10.22
C GLU A 320 -9.37 13.82 9.70
N LEU A 321 -9.00 13.78 8.41
CA LEU A 321 -8.24 14.86 7.77
C LEU A 321 -9.03 16.18 7.73
N ARG A 322 -10.34 16.14 7.42
CA ARG A 322 -11.22 17.32 7.47
C ARG A 322 -11.27 17.92 8.87
N LYS A 323 -11.41 17.07 9.90
CA LYS A 323 -11.42 17.50 11.30
C LYS A 323 -10.11 18.19 11.71
N ALA A 324 -8.99 17.81 11.11
CA ALA A 324 -7.69 18.46 11.31
C ALA A 324 -7.52 19.77 10.49
N GLY A 325 -8.54 20.18 9.73
CA GLY A 325 -8.53 21.41 8.94
C GLY A 325 -7.97 21.26 7.53
N VAL A 326 -7.83 20.04 7.01
CA VAL A 326 -7.43 19.81 5.62
C VAL A 326 -8.62 20.07 4.69
N GLU A 327 -8.43 20.93 3.70
CA GLU A 327 -9.41 21.23 2.67
C GLU A 327 -9.30 20.26 1.49
N PHE A 328 -10.44 19.77 1.03
CA PHE A 328 -10.52 18.81 -0.07
C PHE A 328 -11.10 19.47 -1.32
N HIS A 329 -10.45 19.24 -2.47
CA HIS A 329 -10.82 19.77 -3.78
C HIS A 329 -11.10 18.63 -4.75
N SER A 330 -12.29 18.65 -5.34
CA SER A 330 -12.64 17.78 -6.47
C SER A 330 -12.57 18.58 -7.76
N LEU A 331 -12.04 17.96 -8.81
CA LEU A 331 -11.93 18.59 -10.12
C LEU A 331 -13.24 18.42 -10.89
N THR A 332 -13.62 19.45 -11.66
CA THR A 332 -14.64 19.29 -12.70
C THR A 332 -14.11 18.40 -13.83
N GLU A 333 -15.00 17.94 -14.71
CA GLU A 333 -14.60 17.14 -15.87
C GLU A 333 -13.62 17.92 -16.78
N GLU A 334 -13.86 19.22 -16.98
CA GLU A 334 -12.98 20.08 -17.78
C GLU A 334 -11.61 20.25 -17.13
N GLN A 335 -11.57 20.47 -15.82
CA GLN A 335 -10.31 20.57 -15.08
C GLN A 335 -9.53 19.26 -15.18
N LEU A 336 -10.18 18.12 -14.95
CA LEU A 336 -9.56 16.80 -15.07
C LEU A 336 -9.09 16.50 -16.51
N ALA A 337 -9.82 16.98 -17.53
CA ALA A 337 -9.42 16.84 -18.92
C ALA A 337 -8.07 17.53 -19.20
N VAL A 338 -7.84 18.72 -18.62
CA VAL A 338 -6.54 19.41 -18.74
C VAL A 338 -5.39 18.58 -18.17
N TRP A 339 -5.58 17.90 -17.04
CA TRP A 339 -4.57 17.00 -16.48
C TRP A 339 -4.28 15.80 -17.40
N LYS A 340 -5.34 15.18 -17.93
CA LYS A 340 -5.23 14.05 -18.87
C LYS A 340 -4.52 14.46 -20.17
N GLU A 341 -4.86 15.62 -20.72
CA GLU A 341 -4.20 16.15 -21.92
C GLU A 341 -2.71 16.47 -21.67
N THR A 342 -2.39 16.99 -20.48
CA THR A 342 -1.01 17.40 -20.14
C THR A 342 -0.09 16.21 -19.90
N GLY A 343 -0.56 15.18 -19.19
CA GLY A 343 0.31 14.10 -18.72
C GLY A 343 -0.20 12.67 -18.92
N GLY A 344 -1.37 12.48 -19.54
CA GLY A 344 -2.00 11.17 -19.68
C GLY A 344 -1.23 10.18 -20.54
N TYR A 345 -1.44 8.88 -20.27
CA TYR A 345 -0.70 7.78 -20.90
C TYR A 345 -0.86 7.69 -22.42
N GLN A 346 -1.84 8.37 -23.03
CA GLN A 346 -2.01 8.43 -24.49
C GLN A 346 -0.94 9.27 -25.18
N ARG A 347 -0.20 10.08 -24.43
CA ARG A 347 0.86 10.93 -24.97
C ARG A 347 2.08 10.12 -25.45
N PRO A 348 2.74 10.54 -26.55
CA PRO A 348 3.87 9.80 -27.13
C PRO A 348 5.11 9.76 -26.22
N GLU A 349 5.24 10.69 -25.27
CA GLU A 349 6.30 10.68 -24.25
C GLU A 349 6.31 9.39 -23.41
N TRP A 350 5.20 8.65 -23.39
CA TRP A 350 5.06 7.37 -22.69
C TRP A 350 5.38 6.15 -23.55
N ASP A 351 5.51 6.27 -24.87
CA ASP A 351 5.58 5.12 -25.75
C ASP A 351 6.83 4.27 -25.51
N GLN A 352 7.97 4.90 -25.25
CA GLN A 352 9.18 4.16 -24.90
C GLN A 352 9.03 3.42 -23.57
N PHE A 353 8.40 4.03 -22.56
CA PHE A 353 8.11 3.35 -21.29
C PHE A 353 7.19 2.15 -21.48
N LYS A 354 6.16 2.26 -22.32
CA LYS A 354 5.25 1.14 -22.64
C LYS A 354 6.03 0.00 -23.29
N VAL A 355 6.87 0.28 -24.28
CA VAL A 355 7.69 -0.74 -24.95
C VAL A 355 8.67 -1.37 -23.98
N ASP A 356 9.41 -0.58 -23.21
CA ASP A 356 10.45 -1.09 -22.32
C ASP A 356 9.88 -1.96 -21.19
N LEU A 357 8.73 -1.57 -20.63
CA LEU A 357 8.14 -2.26 -19.48
C LEU A 357 7.19 -3.39 -19.89
N ALA A 358 6.37 -3.19 -20.93
CA ALA A 358 5.47 -4.24 -21.43
C ALA A 358 6.17 -5.22 -22.38
N GLY A 359 7.26 -4.81 -23.04
CA GLY A 359 8.03 -5.60 -24.01
C GLY A 359 7.69 -5.27 -25.46
N SER A 360 6.48 -4.77 -25.73
CA SER A 360 6.06 -4.23 -27.03
C SER A 360 4.79 -3.40 -26.89
N MET A 361 4.44 -2.63 -27.92
CA MET A 361 3.15 -1.93 -27.96
C MET A 361 1.98 -2.92 -28.04
N ASP A 362 2.14 -4.07 -28.68
CA ASP A 362 1.10 -5.11 -28.71
C ASP A 362 0.86 -5.72 -27.33
N ALA A 363 1.94 -5.95 -26.55
CA ALA A 363 1.82 -6.40 -25.18
C ALA A 363 1.13 -5.35 -24.31
N PHE A 364 1.47 -4.06 -24.49
CA PHE A 364 0.79 -2.97 -23.82
C PHE A 364 -0.70 -2.89 -24.19
N ALA A 365 -1.06 -3.05 -25.47
CA ALA A 365 -2.44 -3.02 -25.92
C ALA A 365 -3.29 -4.13 -25.26
N ARG A 366 -2.72 -5.33 -25.05
CA ARG A 366 -3.38 -6.40 -24.28
C ARG A 366 -3.61 -6.02 -22.82
N LEU A 367 -2.65 -5.32 -22.19
CA LEU A 367 -2.81 -4.80 -20.83
C LEU A 367 -3.89 -3.71 -20.77
N GLU A 368 -3.95 -2.85 -21.78
CA GLU A 368 -4.97 -1.81 -21.88
C GLU A 368 -6.38 -2.37 -22.04
N GLU A 369 -6.54 -3.36 -22.92
CA GLU A 369 -7.79 -4.11 -23.07
C GLU A 369 -8.20 -4.75 -21.74
N ALA A 370 -7.27 -5.45 -21.10
CA ALA A 370 -7.51 -6.11 -19.81
C ALA A 370 -7.93 -5.14 -18.70
N ALA A 371 -7.35 -3.94 -18.65
CA ALA A 371 -7.77 -2.90 -17.70
C ALA A 371 -9.21 -2.42 -17.94
N GLY A 372 -9.70 -2.51 -19.19
CA GLY A 372 -11.09 -2.21 -19.58
C GLY A 372 -12.08 -3.36 -19.42
N THR A 373 -11.60 -4.61 -19.29
CA THR A 373 -12.46 -5.80 -19.17
C THR A 373 -12.84 -6.09 -17.72
N GLN A 374 -14.13 -6.11 -17.41
CA GLN A 374 -14.62 -6.42 -16.06
C GLN A 374 -14.19 -7.82 -15.59
N SER A 375 -13.44 -7.87 -14.49
CA SER A 375 -13.06 -9.14 -13.84
C SER A 375 -14.20 -9.72 -12.98
N LYS A 376 -14.01 -10.93 -12.46
CA LYS A 376 -14.91 -11.54 -11.45
C LYS A 376 -14.95 -10.77 -10.12
N TYR A 377 -14.05 -9.80 -9.94
CA TYR A 377 -13.91 -9.01 -8.73
C TYR A 377 -14.56 -7.65 -8.91
N TYR A 378 -15.19 -7.16 -7.84
CA TYR A 378 -15.82 -5.85 -7.82
C TYR A 378 -15.30 -5.03 -6.63
N VAL A 379 -15.01 -3.77 -6.87
CA VAL A 379 -14.69 -2.78 -5.85
C VAL A 379 -15.55 -1.54 -6.05
N HIS A 380 -16.09 -1.02 -4.95
CA HIS A 380 -16.90 0.19 -5.00
C HIS A 380 -15.99 1.42 -5.08
N ASP A 381 -15.92 2.02 -6.27
CA ASP A 381 -15.37 3.37 -6.48
C ASP A 381 -16.32 4.43 -5.89
N ALA A 382 -15.80 5.52 -5.30
CA ALA A 382 -16.65 6.61 -4.80
C ALA A 382 -17.04 7.57 -5.92
#